data_AF-A0A9D7XBD7-F1
#
_entry.id   AF-A0A9D7XBD7-F1
#
_cell.length_a   1.000
_cell.length_b   1.000
_cell.length_c   1.000
_cell.angle_alpha   90.00
_cell.angle_beta   90.00
_cell.angle_gamma   90.00
#
_symmetry.space_group_name_H-M   'P 1'
#
loop_
_entity.id
_entity.type
_entity.pdbx_description
1 polymer ?
#
loop_
_entity_poly.entity_id
_entity_poly.type
_entity_poly.pdbx_seq_one_letter_code
_entity_poly.pdbx_strand_id
1 'polypeptide(L)'
;MLGNLFKNRSTTKQRRNLMVFLKPSIARDSITENAISSEKYNYIRSEQIRARDTSDGLLNSEQMPMLPEYEDFMQEGRAGGQGAGRRAGERVAPVVRVRFRFALRT
;
A
#
# COMPACT_ATOMS: atom_id res chain seq x y z
N MET A 1 45.55 -10.00 -46.28
CA MET A 1 44.44 -10.40 -45.39
C MET A 1 43.17 -9.65 -45.84
N LEU A 2 42.27 -10.25 -46.63
CA LEU A 2 41.14 -9.58 -47.32
C LEU A 2 39.76 -10.23 -47.03
N GLY A 3 39.61 -10.97 -45.93
CA GLY A 3 38.43 -11.83 -45.68
C GLY A 3 37.19 -11.17 -45.03
N ASN A 4 37.25 -9.90 -44.63
CA ASN A 4 36.22 -9.26 -43.77
C ASN A 4 35.42 -8.12 -44.44
N LEU A 5 35.68 -7.81 -45.73
CA LEU A 5 35.14 -6.60 -46.38
C LEU A 5 33.66 -6.66 -46.80
N PHE A 6 33.00 -7.83 -46.67
CA PHE A 6 31.58 -8.00 -47.02
C PHE A 6 30.76 -8.74 -45.95
N LYS A 7 31.25 -8.88 -44.70
CA LYS A 7 30.53 -9.59 -43.63
C LYS A 7 29.73 -8.64 -42.75
N ASN A 8 28.40 -8.80 -42.74
CA ASN A 8 27.55 -8.26 -41.68
C ASN A 8 27.55 -9.25 -40.49
N ARG A 9 27.94 -8.78 -39.30
CA ARG A 9 27.92 -9.57 -38.06
C ARG A 9 27.08 -8.85 -37.02
N SER A 10 25.93 -9.43 -36.69
CA SER A 10 25.13 -9.09 -35.52
C SER A 10 25.45 -10.09 -34.41
N THR A 11 25.84 -9.61 -33.23
CA THR A 11 25.95 -10.43 -32.02
C THR A 11 25.15 -9.77 -30.91
N THR A 12 24.08 -10.43 -30.48
CA THR A 12 23.26 -9.96 -29.37
C THR A 12 23.49 -10.88 -28.18
N LYS A 13 24.01 -10.31 -27.09
CA LYS A 13 24.16 -11.01 -25.81
C LYS A 13 23.19 -10.39 -24.82
N GLN A 14 22.17 -11.14 -24.41
CA GLN A 14 21.21 -10.69 -23.41
C GLN A 14 21.33 -11.58 -22.16
N ARG A 15 21.54 -10.97 -21.00
CA ARG A 15 21.49 -11.64 -19.69
C ARG A 15 20.30 -11.08 -18.91
N ARG A 16 19.51 -11.95 -18.30
CA ARG A 16 18.38 -11.58 -17.43
C ARG A 16 18.53 -12.34 -16.12
N ASN A 17 18.57 -11.61 -15.02
CA ASN A 17 18.63 -12.18 -13.67
C ASN A 17 17.33 -11.81 -12.97
N LEU A 18 16.46 -12.78 -12.80
CA LEU A 18 15.20 -12.62 -12.08
C LEU A 18 15.22 -13.55 -10.88
N MET A 19 15.18 -12.97 -9.69
CA MET A 19 15.13 -13.70 -8.43
C MET A 19 13.86 -13.31 -7.69
N VAL A 20 13.10 -14.30 -7.21
CA VAL A 20 11.92 -14.10 -6.38
C VAL A 20 12.25 -14.63 -4.99
N PHE A 21 12.22 -13.74 -4.00
CA PHE A 21 12.51 -14.07 -2.61
C PHE A 21 11.23 -14.00 -1.76
N LEU A 22 11.14 -14.88 -0.77
CA LEU A 22 10.08 -14.87 0.23
C LEU A 22 10.68 -14.79 1.63
N LYS A 23 10.16 -13.89 2.47
CA LYS A 23 10.51 -13.77 3.89
C LYS A 23 9.30 -14.15 4.74
N PRO A 24 9.14 -15.42 5.14
CA PRO A 24 8.05 -15.81 6.03
C PRO A 24 8.30 -15.26 7.43
N SER A 25 7.24 -14.82 8.10
CA SER A 25 7.24 -14.44 9.51
C SER A 25 6.00 -15.03 10.16
N ILE A 26 6.18 -15.81 11.22
CA ILE A 26 5.09 -16.49 11.93
C ILE A 26 4.79 -15.67 13.18
N ALA A 27 3.66 -14.96 13.18
CA ALA A 27 3.13 -14.33 14.40
C ALA A 27 2.43 -15.40 15.24
N ARG A 28 3.00 -15.75 16.39
CA ARG A 28 2.46 -16.79 17.29
C ARG A 28 1.62 -16.23 18.41
N ASP A 29 2.00 -15.05 18.91
CA ASP A 29 1.41 -14.41 20.07
C ASP A 29 0.74 -13.09 19.67
N SER A 30 -0.35 -12.73 20.36
CA SER A 30 -1.10 -11.50 20.11
C SER A 30 -0.27 -10.23 20.32
N ILE A 31 0.69 -10.25 21.25
CA ILE A 31 1.61 -9.13 21.48
C ILE A 31 2.51 -8.92 20.25
N THR A 32 3.09 -10.01 19.73
CA THR A 32 3.95 -9.99 18.55
C THR A 32 3.18 -9.59 17.28
N GLU A 33 1.96 -10.08 17.14
CA GLU A 33 1.07 -9.71 16.03
C GLU A 33 0.72 -8.21 16.04
N ASN A 34 0.35 -7.69 17.21
CA ASN A 34 0.07 -6.26 17.39
C ASN A 34 1.31 -5.40 17.14
N ALA A 35 2.49 -5.83 17.60
CA ALA A 35 3.73 -5.10 17.36
C ALA A 35 4.03 -5.00 15.85
N ILE A 36 4.01 -6.13 15.12
CA ILE A 36 4.24 -6.16 13.67
C ILE A 36 3.22 -5.28 12.92
N SER A 37 1.96 -5.33 13.34
CA SER A 37 0.88 -4.56 12.71
C SER A 37 1.02 -3.06 12.99
N SER A 38 1.32 -2.68 14.23
CA SER A 38 1.53 -1.30 14.66
C SER A 38 2.71 -0.65 13.94
N GLU A 39 3.81 -1.38 13.77
CA GLU A 39 5.02 -0.88 13.08
C GLU A 39 4.71 -0.54 11.62
N LYS A 40 4.06 -1.48 10.90
CA LYS A 40 3.68 -1.27 9.50
C LYS A 40 2.63 -0.18 9.34
N TYR A 41 1.69 -0.09 10.27
CA TYR A 41 0.67 0.96 10.27
C TYR A 41 1.31 2.34 10.42
N ASN A 42 2.18 2.50 11.42
CA ASN A 42 2.90 3.74 11.69
C ASN A 42 3.81 4.12 10.52
N TYR A 43 4.45 3.15 9.88
CA TYR A 43 5.23 3.38 8.67
C TYR A 43 4.36 4.00 7.55
N ILE A 44 3.21 3.41 7.22
CA ILE A 44 2.32 3.93 6.17
C ILE A 44 1.79 5.33 6.54
N ARG A 45 1.39 5.53 7.79
CA ARG A 45 0.94 6.85 8.29
C ARG A 45 2.03 7.91 8.13
N SER A 46 3.29 7.59 8.49
CA SER A 46 4.41 8.52 8.34
C SER A 46 4.67 8.91 6.88
N GLU A 47 4.52 7.96 5.95
CA GLU A 47 4.65 8.22 4.51
C GLU A 47 3.48 9.07 3.99
N GLN A 48 2.26 8.91 4.53
CA GLN A 48 1.12 9.78 4.19
C GLN A 48 1.35 11.22 4.64
N ILE A 49 1.97 11.42 5.81
CA ILE A 49 2.34 12.76 6.31
C ILE A 49 3.35 13.39 5.37
N ARG A 50 4.44 12.67 5.04
CA ARG A 50 5.45 13.14 4.09
C ARG A 50 4.86 13.47 2.71
N ALA A 51 3.95 12.63 2.22
CA ALA A 51 3.30 12.83 0.93
C ALA A 51 2.40 14.06 0.90
N ARG A 52 1.72 14.40 2.02
CA ARG A 52 0.98 15.66 2.13
C ARG A 52 1.91 16.87 2.19
N ASP A 53 2.98 16.78 2.97
CA ASP A 53 3.96 17.88 3.10
C ASP A 53 4.67 18.21 1.78
N THR A 54 4.90 17.18 0.95
CA THR A 54 5.57 17.30 -0.35
C THR A 54 4.58 17.52 -1.51
N SER A 55 3.28 17.62 -1.23
CA SER A 55 2.29 17.84 -2.29
C SER A 55 2.45 19.24 -2.89
N ASP A 56 2.83 19.30 -4.17
CA ASP A 56 3.18 20.52 -4.93
C ASP A 56 1.97 21.41 -5.28
N GLY A 57 1.00 21.54 -4.36
CA GLY A 57 -0.19 22.38 -4.51
C GLY A 57 -1.19 21.96 -5.61
N LEU A 58 -0.84 21.01 -6.48
CA LEU A 58 -1.71 20.49 -7.55
C LEU A 58 -2.90 19.68 -7.02
N LEU A 59 -2.73 19.04 -5.86
CA LEU A 59 -3.78 18.34 -5.13
C LEU A 59 -3.99 19.06 -3.81
N ASN A 60 -5.24 19.25 -3.41
CA ASN A 60 -5.56 19.84 -2.12
C ASN A 60 -5.19 18.85 -1.00
N SER A 61 -4.21 19.22 -0.17
CA SER A 61 -3.68 18.41 0.92
C SER A 61 -4.76 18.00 1.94
N GLU A 62 -5.77 18.84 2.17
CA GLU A 62 -6.90 18.57 3.07
C GLU A 62 -7.85 17.48 2.54
N GLN A 63 -7.80 17.20 1.23
CA GLN A 63 -8.64 16.18 0.58
C GLN A 63 -7.95 14.81 0.52
N MET A 64 -6.66 14.72 0.83
CA MET A 64 -5.96 13.44 0.88
C MET A 64 -6.38 12.69 2.14
N PRO A 65 -7.01 11.52 2.10
CA PRO A 65 -7.35 10.78 3.31
C PRO A 65 -6.07 10.31 4.04
N MET A 66 -6.02 10.50 5.35
CA MET A 66 -4.99 9.93 6.22
C MET A 66 -5.59 8.81 7.05
N LEU A 67 -4.76 7.82 7.36
CA LEU A 67 -5.08 6.85 8.41
C LEU A 67 -5.28 7.60 9.74
N PRO A 68 -6.10 7.09 10.68
CA PRO A 68 -6.11 7.54 12.08
C PRO A 68 -4.82 7.22 12.84
N GLU A 69 -4.68 7.67 14.08
CA GLU A 69 -3.61 7.16 14.95
C GLU A 69 -3.87 5.68 15.29
N TYR A 70 -2.81 4.91 15.54
CA TYR A 70 -2.95 3.47 15.80
C TYR A 70 -3.76 3.18 17.07
N GLU A 71 -3.54 3.94 18.14
CA GLU A 71 -4.29 3.82 19.39
C GLU A 71 -5.78 4.09 19.20
N ASP A 72 -6.13 5.16 18.47
CA ASP A 72 -7.51 5.54 18.17
C ASP A 72 -8.21 4.47 17.33
N PHE A 73 -7.53 3.93 16.32
CA PHE A 73 -8.04 2.85 15.48
C PHE A 73 -8.31 1.58 16.31
N MET A 74 -7.40 1.24 17.24
CA MET A 74 -7.57 0.10 18.13
C MET A 74 -8.70 0.33 19.15
N GLN A 75 -8.91 1.56 19.60
CA GLN A 75 -9.99 1.93 20.49
C GLN A 75 -11.36 1.87 19.79
N GLU A 76 -11.44 2.30 18.54
CA GLU A 76 -12.63 2.21 17.70
C GLU A 76 -13.00 0.74 17.39
N GLY A 77 -12.01 -0.09 17.04
CA GLY A 77 -12.21 -1.53 16.83
C GLY A 77 -12.68 -2.26 18.08
N ARG A 78 -12.25 -1.81 19.27
CA ARG A 78 -12.72 -2.34 20.57
C ARG A 78 -14.13 -1.86 20.92
N ALA A 79 -14.50 -0.64 20.51
CA ALA A 79 -15.84 -0.09 20.70
C ALA A 79 -16.89 -0.80 19.82
N GLY A 80 -16.49 -1.43 18.71
CA GLY A 80 -17.38 -2.18 17.82
C GLY A 80 -17.88 -3.54 18.34
N GLY A 81 -17.41 -4.00 19.50
CA GLY A 81 -17.80 -5.30 20.08
C GLY A 81 -19.12 -5.31 20.85
N GLN A 82 -19.65 -4.15 21.26
CA GLN A 82 -20.92 -4.04 21.99
C GLN A 82 -21.63 -2.73 21.65
N GLY A 83 -22.76 -2.81 20.95
CA GLY A 83 -23.74 -1.73 20.86
C GLY A 83 -23.72 -0.93 19.56
N ALA A 84 -24.51 -1.41 18.59
CA ALA A 84 -25.13 -0.52 17.61
C ALA A 84 -26.02 0.50 18.35
N GLY A 85 -25.54 1.72 18.54
CA GLY A 85 -26.27 2.74 19.28
C GLY A 85 -25.64 4.13 19.23
N ARG A 86 -25.93 4.87 18.15
CA ARG A 86 -26.00 6.35 18.02
C ARG A 86 -25.24 7.20 19.07
N ARG A 87 -24.26 7.98 18.60
CA ARG A 87 -23.96 9.40 18.89
C ARG A 87 -22.98 9.90 17.81
N ALA A 88 -23.44 10.67 16.83
CA ALA A 88 -23.35 12.14 16.75
C ALA A 88 -21.91 12.67 16.73
N GLY A 89 -21.39 13.04 15.56
CA GLY A 89 -20.38 14.10 15.44
C GLY A 89 -19.17 13.90 14.51
N GLU A 90 -18.65 12.68 14.34
CA GLU A 90 -17.36 12.51 13.65
C GLU A 90 -17.55 12.22 12.15
N ARG A 91 -16.80 12.93 11.30
CA ARG A 91 -16.84 12.80 9.85
C ARG A 91 -16.37 11.40 9.43
N VAL A 92 -17.33 10.53 9.17
CA VAL A 92 -17.11 9.23 8.54
C VAL A 92 -16.38 9.45 7.21
N ALA A 93 -15.13 8.99 7.13
CA ALA A 93 -14.36 9.02 5.89
C ALA A 93 -15.12 8.25 4.79
N PRO A 94 -15.18 8.76 3.56
CA PRO A 94 -15.94 8.11 2.51
C PRO A 94 -15.32 6.75 2.17
N VAL A 95 -16.06 5.67 2.43
CA VAL A 95 -15.74 4.32 1.94
C VAL A 95 -15.91 4.34 0.42
N VAL A 96 -14.79 4.46 -0.31
CA VAL A 96 -14.77 4.41 -1.78
C VAL A 96 -15.07 2.97 -2.23
N ARG A 97 -16.33 2.72 -2.60
CA ARG A 97 -16.77 1.41 -3.10
C ARG A 97 -16.37 1.25 -4.57
N VAL A 98 -15.32 0.48 -4.82
CA VAL A 98 -14.87 0.12 -6.18
C VAL A 98 -15.88 -0.85 -6.80
N ARG A 99 -16.64 -0.40 -7.81
CA ARG A 99 -17.51 -1.27 -8.62
C ARG A 99 -16.70 -1.89 -9.74
N PHE A 100 -16.31 -3.15 -9.60
CA PHE A 100 -15.81 -3.94 -10.71
C PHE A 100 -16.99 -4.34 -11.61
N ARG A 101 -17.08 -3.72 -12.79
CA ARG A 101 -18.01 -4.13 -13.84
C ARG A 101 -17.34 -5.25 -14.63
N PHE A 102 -17.69 -6.50 -14.31
CA PHE A 102 -17.27 -7.65 -15.09
C PHE A 102 -18.12 -7.73 -16.36
N ALA A 103 -17.55 -7.40 -17.51
CA ALA A 103 -18.19 -7.59 -18.81
C ALA A 103 -17.84 -9.00 -19.31
N LEU A 104 -18.81 -9.91 -19.29
CA LEU A 104 -18.71 -11.19 -19.98
C LEU A 104 -18.76 -10.90 -21.49
N ARG A 105 -17.63 -11.11 -22.15
CA ARG A 105 -17.52 -11.12 -23.62
C ARG A 105 -17.57 -12.59 -24.05
N THR A 106 -18.71 -13.01 -24.60
CA THR A 106 -18.84 -14.24 -25.40
C THR A 106 -18.29 -14.02 -26.80
#